data_AF-A0A1Q7UHK5-F1
#
_entry.id   AF-A0A1Q7UHK5-F1
#
_cell.length_a   1.000
_cell.length_b   1.000
_cell.length_c   1.000
_cell.angle_alpha   90.00
_cell.angle_beta   90.00
_cell.angle_gamma   90.00
#
_symmetry.space_group_name_H-M   'P 1'
#
loop_
_entity.id
_entity.type
_entity.pdbx_description
1 polymer ?
#
loop_
_entity_poly.entity_id
_entity_poly.type
_entity_poly.pdbx_seq_one_letter_code
_entity_poly.pdbx_strand_id
1 'polypeptide(L)'
;MTPHLKPTRRQLCWTAFLVLATLVWTVLPNSLRIKFEPIAQAATFTVTTTADDGPGSLRQAIIVSNLNMGPSANVINFNIPGVGVKTISPLSPLPTITAPVTIDGFTQPGSGSSGLLIELDGTNAGANANGLTITSGHCNIYSLVVNRFNAAGVSIQTGDGNLIAGNRIGTDPAGNADR
;
A
#
# COMPACT_ATOMS: atom_id res chain seq x y z
N MET A 1 39.37 10.55 -40.19
CA MET A 1 39.31 11.77 -39.35
C MET A 1 37.96 11.79 -38.63
N THR A 2 37.89 11.26 -37.42
CA THR A 2 36.67 11.25 -36.59
C THR A 2 36.56 12.59 -35.84
N PRO A 3 35.49 13.37 -36.03
CA PRO A 3 35.35 14.65 -35.35
C PRO A 3 35.10 14.41 -33.86
N HIS A 4 36.05 14.84 -33.04
CA HIS A 4 35.95 14.83 -31.58
C HIS A 4 34.99 15.95 -31.14
N LEU A 5 33.69 15.63 -31.01
CA LEU A 5 32.70 16.57 -30.48
C LEU A 5 33.03 16.89 -29.01
N LYS A 6 33.28 18.18 -28.73
CA LYS A 6 33.51 18.66 -27.37
C LYS A 6 32.18 18.73 -26.62
N PRO A 7 32.07 18.15 -25.41
CA PRO A 7 30.84 18.16 -24.64
C PRO A 7 30.42 19.59 -24.30
N THR A 8 29.11 19.85 -24.38
CA THR A 8 28.55 21.18 -24.13
C THR A 8 28.59 21.52 -22.64
N ARG A 9 28.66 22.80 -22.29
CA ARG A 9 28.71 23.29 -20.90
C ARG A 9 27.58 22.74 -20.00
N ARG A 10 26.42 22.41 -20.58
CA ARG A 10 25.29 21.80 -19.86
C ARG A 10 25.53 20.33 -19.54
N GLN A 11 26.14 19.57 -20.44
CA GLN A 11 26.50 18.17 -20.21
C GLN A 11 27.60 18.05 -19.14
N LEU A 12 28.61 18.94 -19.17
CA LEU A 12 29.66 18.97 -18.13
C LEU A 12 29.09 19.26 -16.73
N CYS A 13 28.11 20.16 -16.64
CA CYS A 13 27.48 20.55 -15.37
C CYS A 13 26.60 19.43 -14.80
N TRP A 14 25.86 18.72 -15.67
CA TRP A 14 25.03 17.58 -15.27
C TRP A 14 25.86 16.36 -14.85
N THR A 15 26.95 16.05 -15.57
CA THR A 15 27.87 14.98 -15.16
C THR A 15 28.62 15.32 -13.88
N ALA A 16 29.00 16.59 -13.68
CA ALA A 16 29.61 17.04 -12.43
C ALA A 16 28.61 16.94 -11.25
N PHE A 17 27.33 17.21 -11.47
CA PHE A 17 26.29 17.08 -10.45
C PHE A 17 26.05 15.63 -10.02
N LEU A 18 26.04 14.68 -10.97
CA LEU A 18 25.93 13.23 -10.69
C LEU A 18 27.18 12.66 -10.01
N VAL A 19 28.38 13.12 -10.41
CA VAL A 19 29.64 12.73 -9.76
C VAL A 19 29.74 13.32 -8.35
N LEU A 20 29.33 14.58 -8.15
CA LEU A 20 29.29 15.19 -6.82
C LEU A 20 28.24 14.54 -5.90
N ALA A 21 27.06 14.18 -6.42
CA ALA A 21 26.01 13.50 -5.65
C ALA A 21 26.44 12.09 -5.19
N THR A 22 27.18 11.36 -6.01
CA THR A 22 27.73 10.04 -5.64
C THR A 22 28.92 10.16 -4.69
N LEU A 23 29.76 11.20 -4.83
CA LEU A 23 30.87 11.48 -3.91
C LEU A 23 30.37 11.84 -2.49
N VAL A 24 29.27 12.59 -2.41
CA VAL A 24 28.57 12.92 -1.15
C VAL A 24 28.08 11.66 -0.44
N TRP A 25 27.63 10.65 -1.19
CA TRP A 25 27.11 9.39 -0.63
C TRP A 25 28.21 8.43 -0.14
N THR A 26 29.38 8.41 -0.80
CA THR A 26 30.47 7.49 -0.45
C THR A 26 31.49 8.05 0.54
N VAL A 27 31.63 9.39 0.62
CA VAL A 27 32.70 10.03 1.41
C VAL A 27 32.20 10.63 2.74
N LEU A 28 30.91 11.00 2.83
CA LEU A 28 30.40 11.55 4.09
C LEU A 28 30.20 10.44 5.14
N PRO A 29 30.63 10.66 6.40
CA PRO A 29 30.27 9.77 7.50
C PRO A 29 28.75 9.72 7.67
N ASN A 30 28.23 8.57 8.12
CA ASN A 30 26.79 8.33 8.29
C ASN A 30 26.09 9.45 9.10
N SER A 31 26.80 10.11 10.03
CA SER A 31 26.32 11.24 10.84
C SER A 31 26.02 12.52 10.06
N LEU A 32 26.59 12.69 8.86
CA LEU A 32 26.34 13.81 7.96
C LEU A 32 25.39 13.42 6.82
N ARG A 33 25.41 12.15 6.39
CA ARG A 33 24.48 11.62 5.38
C ARG A 33 23.03 11.71 5.84
N ILE A 34 22.73 11.31 7.08
CA ILE A 34 21.38 11.37 7.65
C ILE A 34 20.82 12.82 7.69
N LYS A 35 21.68 13.84 7.67
CA LYS A 35 21.25 15.25 7.65
C LYS A 35 20.78 15.73 6.27
N PHE A 36 21.05 14.97 5.21
CA PHE A 36 20.70 15.27 3.81
C PHE A 36 19.91 14.15 3.12
N GLU A 37 19.68 13.02 3.80
CA GLU A 37 18.73 12.02 3.32
C GLU A 37 17.31 12.57 3.53
N PRO A 38 16.44 12.56 2.50
CA PRO A 38 15.03 12.80 2.73
C PRO A 38 14.55 11.73 3.69
N ILE A 39 14.15 12.14 4.90
CA ILE A 39 13.41 11.28 5.81
C ILE A 39 12.06 11.06 5.13
N ALA A 40 11.98 10.07 4.24
CA ALA A 40 10.75 9.72 3.56
C ALA A 40 9.83 9.09 4.62
N GLN A 41 8.97 9.95 5.14
CA GLN A 41 8.00 9.66 6.17
C GLN A 41 6.89 8.78 5.58
N ALA A 42 6.38 7.85 6.38
CA ALA A 42 5.20 7.07 6.03
C ALA A 42 4.06 8.02 5.60
N ALA A 43 3.51 7.85 4.39
CA ALA A 43 2.33 8.58 3.96
C ALA A 43 1.05 7.84 4.41
N THR A 44 0.02 8.61 4.76
CA THR A 44 -1.29 8.08 5.13
C THR A 44 -2.29 8.36 4.01
N PHE A 45 -2.95 7.31 3.52
CA PHE A 45 -4.01 7.37 2.51
C PHE A 45 -5.34 6.93 3.12
N THR A 46 -6.27 7.87 3.26
CA THR A 46 -7.58 7.61 3.88
C THR A 46 -8.61 7.17 2.86
N VAL A 47 -9.15 5.97 3.07
CA VAL A 47 -10.33 5.47 2.36
C VAL A 47 -11.58 6.10 2.98
N THR A 48 -12.39 6.76 2.16
CA THR A 48 -13.57 7.52 2.60
C THR A 48 -14.86 7.10 1.91
N THR A 49 -14.78 6.16 0.97
CA THR A 49 -15.95 5.63 0.23
C THR A 49 -15.85 4.13 0.03
N THR A 50 -17.00 3.47 -0.13
CA THR A 50 -17.11 2.05 -0.50
C THR A 50 -17.07 1.81 -2.01
N ALA A 51 -16.95 2.86 -2.82
CA ALA A 51 -16.86 2.74 -4.27
C ALA A 51 -15.66 1.86 -4.69
N ASP A 52 -15.83 1.08 -5.76
CA ASP A 52 -14.79 0.20 -6.32
C ASP A 52 -13.57 0.98 -6.82
N ASP A 53 -13.78 2.18 -7.35
CA ASP A 53 -12.73 3.04 -7.89
C ASP A 53 -13.04 4.53 -7.68
N GLY A 54 -12.07 5.37 -8.01
CA GLY A 54 -12.14 6.82 -7.93
C GLY A 54 -11.61 7.38 -6.61
N PRO A 55 -11.64 8.72 -6.44
CA PRO A 55 -11.09 9.39 -5.28
C PRO A 55 -11.67 8.86 -3.96
N GLY A 56 -10.78 8.52 -3.02
CA GLY A 56 -11.16 8.01 -1.69
C GLY A 56 -11.50 6.52 -1.63
N SER A 57 -11.44 5.78 -2.74
CA SER A 57 -11.62 4.32 -2.75
C SER A 57 -10.37 3.57 -2.24
N LEU A 58 -10.56 2.33 -1.79
CA LEU A 58 -9.44 1.44 -1.43
C LEU A 58 -8.53 1.16 -2.63
N ARG A 59 -9.11 0.97 -3.82
CA ARG A 59 -8.35 0.77 -5.06
C ARG A 59 -7.39 1.94 -5.32
N GLN A 60 -7.90 3.17 -5.24
CA GLN A 60 -7.07 4.36 -5.40
C GLN A 60 -6.01 4.44 -4.30
N ALA A 61 -6.33 4.14 -3.05
CA ALA A 61 -5.38 4.17 -1.94
C ALA A 61 -4.22 3.18 -2.16
N ILE A 62 -4.50 1.95 -2.63
CA ILE A 62 -3.46 0.97 -2.97
C ILE A 62 -2.58 1.47 -4.12
N ILE A 63 -3.18 2.03 -5.18
CA ILE A 63 -2.44 2.55 -6.34
C ILE A 63 -1.47 3.66 -5.90
N VAL A 64 -1.96 4.64 -5.13
CA VAL A 64 -1.10 5.75 -4.67
C VAL A 64 -0.05 5.26 -3.69
N SER A 65 -0.39 4.31 -2.81
CA SER A 65 0.58 3.71 -1.89
C SER A 65 1.69 2.96 -2.62
N ASN A 66 1.38 2.24 -3.69
CA ASN A 66 2.38 1.55 -4.51
C ASN A 66 3.33 2.54 -5.22
N LEU A 67 2.83 3.73 -5.58
CA LEU A 67 3.62 4.78 -6.21
C LEU A 67 4.46 5.57 -5.19
N ASN A 68 4.07 5.57 -3.91
CA ASN A 68 4.82 6.25 -2.85
C ASN A 68 5.87 5.31 -2.22
N MET A 69 6.95 5.06 -2.95
CA MET A 69 8.06 4.22 -2.49
C MET A 69 8.97 5.01 -1.54
N GLY A 70 9.03 4.59 -0.28
CA GLY A 70 9.90 5.15 0.75
C GLY A 70 10.50 4.05 1.64
N PRO A 71 11.46 4.40 2.53
CA PRO A 71 12.05 3.47 3.48
C PRO A 71 11.07 3.09 4.60
N SER A 72 10.02 3.88 4.80
CA SER A 72 8.95 3.60 5.76
C SER A 72 7.73 3.06 5.04
N ALA A 73 7.03 2.09 5.66
CA ALA A 73 5.77 1.59 5.13
C ALA A 73 4.69 2.69 5.15
N ASN A 74 3.91 2.75 4.08
CA ASN A 74 2.74 3.61 4.01
C ASN A 74 1.64 3.11 4.94
N VAL A 75 0.62 3.94 5.18
CA VAL A 75 -0.57 3.57 5.96
C VAL A 75 -1.81 3.81 5.10
N ILE A 76 -2.68 2.83 5.01
CA ILE A 76 -4.03 2.94 4.50
C ILE A 76 -4.99 2.81 5.69
N ASN A 77 -5.67 3.89 6.01
CA ASN A 77 -6.69 3.96 7.07
C ASN A 77 -8.07 4.17 6.45
N PHE A 78 -9.11 4.04 7.28
CA PHE A 78 -10.50 4.10 6.86
C PHE A 78 -11.25 5.14 7.69
N ASN A 79 -12.05 5.95 7.01
CA ASN A 79 -12.98 6.91 7.60
C ASN A 79 -14.19 7.05 6.68
N ILE A 80 -14.87 5.94 6.40
CA ILE A 80 -16.04 5.89 5.54
C ILE A 80 -17.26 6.34 6.34
N PRO A 81 -18.02 7.35 5.89
CA PRO A 81 -19.20 7.84 6.61
C PRO A 81 -20.32 6.80 6.84
N GLY A 82 -21.22 7.13 7.76
CA GLY A 82 -22.40 6.34 8.11
C GLY A 82 -22.15 5.36 9.27
N VAL A 83 -23.16 4.57 9.62
CA VAL A 83 -23.10 3.56 10.70
C VAL A 83 -22.85 2.16 10.16
N GLY A 84 -22.48 1.22 11.03
CA GLY A 84 -22.33 -0.20 10.70
C GLY A 84 -21.17 -0.54 9.78
N VAL A 85 -21.18 -1.78 9.29
CA VAL A 85 -20.15 -2.33 8.40
C VAL A 85 -20.10 -1.56 7.08
N LYS A 86 -18.89 -1.31 6.60
CA LYS A 86 -18.55 -0.70 5.33
C LYS A 86 -18.09 -1.79 4.39
N THR A 87 -19.04 -2.27 3.59
CA THR A 87 -18.76 -3.30 2.60
C THR A 87 -18.24 -2.62 1.33
N ILE A 88 -16.99 -2.91 1.01
CA ILE A 88 -16.33 -2.57 -0.25
C ILE A 88 -16.46 -3.82 -1.14
N SER A 89 -17.12 -3.69 -2.29
CA SER A 89 -17.38 -4.80 -3.21
C SER A 89 -16.66 -4.54 -4.54
N PRO A 90 -15.39 -4.96 -4.68
CA PRO A 90 -14.65 -4.72 -5.91
C PRO A 90 -15.35 -5.33 -7.13
N LEU A 91 -15.30 -4.65 -8.27
CA LEU A 91 -15.87 -5.14 -9.54
C LEU A 91 -14.84 -5.87 -10.42
N SER A 92 -13.59 -5.90 -9.96
CA SER A 92 -12.45 -6.58 -10.57
C SER A 92 -11.39 -6.81 -9.49
N PRO A 93 -10.35 -7.64 -9.70
CA PRO A 93 -9.30 -7.84 -8.71
C PRO A 93 -8.72 -6.50 -8.26
N LEU A 94 -8.50 -6.35 -6.95
CA LEU A 94 -7.81 -5.17 -6.41
C LEU A 94 -6.36 -5.16 -6.92
N PRO A 95 -5.74 -3.96 -7.06
CA PRO A 95 -4.35 -3.85 -7.47
C PRO A 95 -3.43 -4.64 -6.54
N THR A 96 -2.40 -5.28 -7.08
CA THR A 96 -1.39 -5.97 -6.28
C THR A 96 -0.63 -4.98 -5.41
N ILE A 97 -0.37 -5.32 -4.15
CA ILE A 97 0.41 -4.53 -3.21
C ILE A 97 1.89 -4.78 -3.47
N THR A 98 2.57 -3.76 -4.01
CA THR A 98 3.97 -3.83 -4.47
C THR A 98 4.94 -2.99 -3.64
N ALA A 99 4.44 -2.23 -2.66
CA ALA A 99 5.25 -1.47 -1.73
C ALA A 99 4.85 -1.76 -0.27
N PRO A 100 5.76 -1.57 0.71
CA PRO A 100 5.45 -1.73 2.12
C PRO A 100 4.27 -0.84 2.53
N VAL A 101 3.24 -1.47 3.12
CA VAL A 101 2.01 -0.77 3.52
C VAL A 101 1.36 -1.45 4.72
N THR A 102 0.85 -0.65 5.64
CA THR A 102 -0.08 -1.08 6.68
C THR A 102 -1.50 -0.75 6.22
N ILE A 103 -2.37 -1.75 6.08
CA ILE A 103 -3.80 -1.58 5.85
C ILE A 103 -4.51 -1.89 7.16
N ASP A 104 -5.09 -0.87 7.79
CA ASP A 104 -5.64 -0.99 9.14
C ASP A 104 -7.15 -0.69 9.18
N GLY A 105 -7.96 -1.73 9.11
CA GLY A 105 -9.42 -1.65 9.24
C GLY A 105 -9.91 -1.18 10.61
N PHE A 106 -9.06 -1.24 11.64
CA PHE A 106 -9.41 -0.78 12.99
C PHE A 106 -9.56 0.74 13.06
N THR A 107 -8.97 1.47 12.11
CA THR A 107 -9.07 2.93 12.03
C THR A 107 -10.47 3.45 11.67
N GLN A 108 -11.34 2.60 11.11
CA GLN A 108 -12.73 2.96 10.82
C GLN A 108 -13.46 3.35 12.11
N PRO A 109 -14.07 4.55 12.18
CA PRO A 109 -14.84 4.94 13.36
C PRO A 109 -15.93 3.92 13.72
N GLY A 110 -15.93 3.51 15.00
CA GLY A 110 -16.82 2.48 15.54
C GLY A 110 -16.23 1.07 15.59
N SER A 111 -15.09 0.82 14.93
CA SER A 111 -14.36 -0.44 15.04
C SER A 111 -13.94 -0.72 16.49
N GLY A 112 -13.83 -1.99 16.83
CA GLY A 112 -13.56 -2.45 18.20
C GLY A 112 -14.84 -2.57 19.01
N SER A 113 -15.50 -1.46 19.35
CA SER A 113 -16.75 -1.50 20.12
C SER A 113 -17.88 -2.20 19.37
N SER A 114 -17.92 -2.05 18.04
CA SER A 114 -18.93 -2.67 17.17
C SER A 114 -18.38 -3.87 16.36
N GLY A 115 -17.20 -4.39 16.73
CA GLY A 115 -16.50 -5.41 15.96
C GLY A 115 -15.65 -4.86 14.82
N LEU A 116 -15.40 -5.67 13.79
CA LEU A 116 -14.68 -5.24 12.58
C LEU A 116 -15.65 -4.61 11.60
N LEU A 117 -15.40 -3.36 11.20
CA LEU A 117 -16.34 -2.60 10.38
C LEU A 117 -15.94 -2.46 8.91
N ILE A 118 -14.76 -2.91 8.49
CA ILE A 118 -14.38 -2.89 7.07
C ILE A 118 -14.49 -4.30 6.51
N GLU A 119 -15.38 -4.50 5.54
CA GLU A 119 -15.56 -5.75 4.83
C GLU A 119 -15.13 -5.59 3.37
N LEU A 120 -14.25 -6.49 2.91
CA LEU A 120 -13.97 -6.72 1.50
C LEU A 120 -14.82 -7.91 1.07
N ASP A 121 -15.82 -7.64 0.23
CA ASP A 121 -16.71 -8.64 -0.34
C ASP A 121 -16.33 -8.92 -1.80
N GLY A 122 -15.81 -10.13 -2.04
CA GLY A 122 -15.32 -10.56 -3.34
C GLY A 122 -16.38 -11.02 -4.34
N THR A 123 -17.68 -10.96 -4.01
CA THR A 123 -18.77 -11.53 -4.84
C THR A 123 -18.70 -11.06 -6.30
N ASN A 124 -18.28 -9.81 -6.52
CA ASN A 124 -18.21 -9.18 -7.84
C ASN A 124 -16.77 -9.04 -8.38
N ALA A 125 -15.75 -9.54 -7.67
CA ALA A 125 -14.35 -9.29 -7.99
C ALA A 125 -13.84 -10.07 -9.22
N GLY A 126 -14.62 -11.03 -9.71
CA GLY A 126 -14.29 -11.86 -10.87
C GLY A 126 -13.65 -13.20 -10.51
N ALA A 127 -13.49 -14.05 -11.53
CA ALA A 127 -12.93 -15.39 -11.37
C ALA A 127 -11.46 -15.33 -10.93
N ASN A 128 -11.06 -16.25 -10.04
CA ASN A 128 -9.71 -16.34 -9.47
C ASN A 128 -9.22 -15.05 -8.77
N ALA A 129 -10.10 -14.12 -8.42
CA ALA A 129 -9.73 -12.91 -7.70
C ALA A 129 -9.39 -13.24 -6.24
N ASN A 130 -8.23 -12.78 -5.79
CA ASN A 130 -7.90 -12.73 -4.37
C ASN A 130 -8.47 -11.46 -3.74
N GLY A 131 -8.72 -11.47 -2.43
CA GLY A 131 -9.10 -10.26 -1.71
C GLY A 131 -7.98 -9.23 -1.69
N LEU A 132 -6.79 -9.64 -1.26
CA LEU A 132 -5.56 -8.87 -1.37
C LEU A 132 -4.44 -9.75 -1.92
N THR A 133 -3.69 -9.24 -2.89
CA THR A 133 -2.47 -9.89 -3.40
C THR A 133 -1.27 -9.06 -3.00
N ILE A 134 -0.30 -9.68 -2.33
CA ILE A 134 0.88 -9.03 -1.77
C ILE A 134 2.14 -9.64 -2.41
N THR A 135 2.95 -8.79 -3.02
CA THR A 135 4.29 -9.16 -3.54
C THR A 135 5.41 -8.38 -2.85
N SER A 136 5.08 -7.40 -2.01
CA SER A 136 6.03 -6.67 -1.17
C SER A 136 6.30 -7.40 0.15
N GLY A 137 7.46 -7.12 0.75
CA GLY A 137 7.67 -7.39 2.17
C GLY A 137 7.17 -6.25 3.06
N HIS A 138 7.18 -6.49 4.37
CA HIS A 138 6.86 -5.51 5.41
C HIS A 138 5.45 -4.90 5.28
N CYS A 139 4.50 -5.69 4.77
CA CYS A 139 3.09 -5.34 4.73
C CYS A 139 2.37 -5.84 5.98
N ASN A 140 1.55 -4.97 6.56
CA ASN A 140 0.73 -5.32 7.70
C ASN A 140 -0.75 -5.19 7.35
N ILE A 141 -1.52 -6.27 7.49
CA ILE A 141 -2.95 -6.27 7.21
C ILE A 141 -3.68 -6.53 8.52
N TYR A 142 -4.47 -5.56 8.97
CA TYR A 142 -5.15 -5.59 10.27
C TYR A 142 -6.66 -5.40 10.16
N SER A 143 -7.39 -6.15 10.99
CA SER A 143 -8.77 -5.83 11.37
C SER A 143 -9.74 -5.67 10.19
N LEU A 144 -9.50 -6.41 9.10
CA LEU A 144 -10.40 -6.51 7.96
C LEU A 144 -11.25 -7.77 8.03
N VAL A 145 -12.47 -7.69 7.52
CA VAL A 145 -13.27 -8.85 7.14
C VAL A 145 -13.04 -9.06 5.63
N VAL A 146 -12.63 -10.26 5.22
CA VAL A 146 -12.35 -10.58 3.82
C VAL A 146 -13.05 -11.89 3.47
N ASN A 147 -14.06 -11.83 2.60
CA ASN A 147 -14.89 -12.98 2.26
C ASN A 147 -15.37 -12.97 0.80
N ARG A 148 -15.99 -14.06 0.36
CA ARG A 148 -16.61 -14.21 -0.97
C ARG A 148 -15.67 -14.00 -2.16
N PHE A 149 -14.36 -14.08 -1.95
CA PHE A 149 -13.39 -14.11 -3.05
C PHE A 149 -13.30 -15.51 -3.64
N ASN A 150 -13.22 -15.59 -4.98
CA ASN A 150 -13.20 -16.87 -5.68
C ASN A 150 -11.86 -17.63 -5.53
N ALA A 151 -10.79 -16.92 -5.16
CA ALA A 151 -9.50 -17.49 -4.79
C ALA A 151 -9.22 -17.29 -3.29
N ALA A 152 -8.03 -16.80 -2.91
CA ALA A 152 -7.67 -16.59 -1.51
C ALA A 152 -8.21 -15.24 -0.98
N GLY A 153 -8.57 -15.17 0.31
CA GLY A 153 -8.86 -13.88 0.95
C GLY A 153 -7.63 -12.97 0.95
N VAL A 154 -6.48 -13.49 1.38
CA VAL A 154 -5.19 -12.79 1.30
C VAL A 154 -4.15 -13.75 0.72
N SER A 155 -3.48 -13.35 -0.35
CA SER A 155 -2.43 -14.10 -1.04
C SER A 155 -1.10 -13.37 -0.89
N ILE A 156 -0.15 -13.97 -0.19
CA ILE A 156 1.24 -13.49 -0.10
C ILE A 156 2.07 -14.35 -1.06
N GLN A 157 2.57 -13.76 -2.14
CA GLN A 157 3.29 -14.48 -3.18
C GLN A 157 4.81 -14.37 -3.01
N THR A 158 5.27 -13.19 -2.60
CA THR A 158 6.68 -12.88 -2.35
C THR A 158 6.81 -11.88 -1.20
N GLY A 159 8.05 -11.64 -0.74
CA GLY A 159 8.35 -10.69 0.33
C GLY A 159 8.27 -11.30 1.73
N ASP A 160 9.11 -10.81 2.63
CA ASP A 160 9.23 -11.21 4.02
C ASP A 160 8.68 -10.14 4.98
N GLY A 161 8.63 -10.44 6.28
CA GLY A 161 8.21 -9.45 7.29
C GLY A 161 6.75 -9.02 7.20
N ASN A 162 5.89 -9.80 6.53
CA ASN A 162 4.46 -9.52 6.43
C ASN A 162 3.71 -9.99 7.69
N LEU A 163 2.80 -9.18 8.20
CA LEU A 163 1.96 -9.52 9.36
C LEU A 163 0.48 -9.46 8.99
N ILE A 164 -0.21 -10.59 9.13
CA ILE A 164 -1.66 -10.71 8.93
C ILE A 164 -2.28 -11.00 10.29
N ALA A 165 -2.91 -10.02 10.93
CA ALA A 165 -3.41 -10.16 12.29
C ALA A 165 -4.78 -9.50 12.51
N GLY A 166 -5.60 -10.07 13.38
CA GLY A 166 -6.92 -9.51 13.73
C GLY A 166 -7.95 -9.51 12.59
N ASN A 167 -7.65 -10.16 11.46
CA ASN A 167 -8.58 -10.25 10.32
C ASN A 167 -9.56 -11.41 10.50
N ARG A 168 -10.73 -11.28 9.88
CA ARG A 168 -11.72 -12.36 9.70
C ARG A 168 -11.72 -12.77 8.24
N ILE A 169 -11.29 -13.99 7.94
CA ILE A 169 -11.16 -14.48 6.56
C ILE A 169 -12.16 -15.61 6.35
N GLY A 170 -13.01 -15.49 5.33
CA GLY A 170 -14.01 -16.49 4.96
C GLY A 170 -15.27 -16.50 5.84
N THR A 171 -15.45 -15.50 6.69
CA THR A 171 -16.66 -15.35 7.53
C THR A 171 -17.37 -14.03 7.28
N ASP A 172 -18.59 -13.92 7.77
CA ASP A 172 -19.30 -12.65 7.85
C ASP A 172 -18.63 -11.66 8.82
N PRO A 173 -19.04 -10.37 8.81
CA PRO A 173 -18.47 -9.38 9.69
C PRO A 173 -18.68 -9.65 11.17
N ALA A 174 -19.67 -10.45 11.56
CA ALA A 174 -19.90 -10.87 12.94
C ALA A 174 -18.94 -12.01 13.36
N GLY A 175 -18.37 -12.74 12.41
CA GLY A 175 -17.52 -13.91 12.64
C GLY A 175 -18.34 -15.16 12.97
N ASN A 176 -19.63 -15.17 12.63
CA ASN A 176 -20.59 -16.18 13.09
C ASN A 176 -21.03 -17.15 11.99
N ALA A 177 -20.82 -16.80 10.73
CA ALA A 177 -21.18 -17.62 9.58
C ALA A 177 -20.09 -17.58 8.50
N ASP A 178 -19.88 -18.72 7.85
CA ASP A 178 -18.99 -18.86 6.69
C ASP A 178 -19.57 -18.12 5.48
N ARG A 179 -18.69 -17.56 4.63
CA ARG A 179 -19.07 -16.67 3.52
C ARG A 179 -18.14 -16.77 2.31
#